data_AF-A0A2T0XK21-F1
#
_entry.id   AF-A0A2T0XK21-F1
#
_cell.length_a   1.000
_cell.length_b   1.000
_cell.length_c   1.000
_cell.angle_alpha   90.00
_cell.angle_beta   90.00
_cell.angle_gamma   90.00
#
_symmetry.space_group_name_H-M   'P 1'
#
loop_
_entity.id
_entity.type
_entity.pdbx_description
1 polymer ?
#
loop_
_entity_poly.entity_id
_entity_poly.type
_entity_poly.pdbx_seq_one_letter_code
_entity_poly.pdbx_strand_id
1 'polypeptide(L)'
;MIKSTIDSLVERGVLLNVVADELMVTAYVVIAPTDLSYVETLVPSRVFESGAQVHVGNVTDAGDHSDQVVQILENMDLGDVAVYLCESTVAYGQALAVLGVSENPVQH
;
A
#
# COMPACT_ATOMS: atom_id res chain seq x y z
N MET A 1 0.10 5.58 16.07
CA MET A 1 -0.54 4.23 15.99
C MET A 1 -1.21 4.13 14.62
N ILE A 2 -0.83 3.14 13.80
CA ILE A 2 -1.39 2.97 12.46
C ILE A 2 -2.67 2.14 12.54
N LYS A 3 -3.72 2.59 11.85
CA LYS A 3 -4.97 1.86 11.67
C LYS A 3 -5.40 1.98 10.22
N SER A 4 -6.10 0.98 9.71
CA SER A 4 -6.68 1.06 8.37
C SER A 4 -8.03 0.38 8.28
N THR A 5 -8.79 0.80 7.29
CA THR A 5 -10.00 0.12 6.84
C THR A 5 -9.85 -0.24 5.37
N ILE A 6 -10.35 -1.41 4.99
CA ILE A 6 -10.42 -1.81 3.58
C ILE A 6 -11.53 -0.98 2.94
N ASP A 7 -11.17 -0.21 1.93
CA ASP A 7 -12.10 0.56 1.11
C ASP A 7 -12.74 -0.34 0.04
N SER A 8 -11.90 -1.04 -0.71
CA SER A 8 -12.32 -1.92 -1.80
C SER A 8 -11.26 -2.96 -2.15
N LEU A 9 -11.68 -4.02 -2.85
CA LEU A 9 -10.77 -4.98 -3.46
C LEU A 9 -10.31 -4.46 -4.82
N VAL A 10 -9.03 -4.65 -5.13
CA VAL A 10 -8.46 -4.32 -6.45
C VAL A 10 -7.83 -5.56 -7.07
N GLU A 11 -7.43 -5.46 -8.33
CA GLU A 11 -6.70 -6.55 -8.97
C GLU A 11 -5.45 -6.91 -8.14
N ARG A 12 -5.42 -8.16 -7.66
CA ARG A 12 -4.30 -8.74 -6.90
C ARG A 12 -4.00 -8.06 -5.56
N GLY A 13 -4.98 -7.39 -4.95
CA GLY A 13 -4.78 -6.78 -3.63
C GLY A 13 -5.97 -5.98 -3.12
N VAL A 14 -5.68 -4.96 -2.32
CA VAL A 14 -6.69 -4.11 -1.69
C VAL A 14 -6.33 -2.64 -1.70
N LEU A 15 -7.37 -1.82 -1.71
CA LEU A 15 -7.31 -0.41 -1.42
C LEU A 15 -7.68 -0.17 0.04
N LEU A 16 -6.81 0.53 0.76
CA LEU A 16 -6.96 0.85 2.18
C LEU A 16 -7.08 2.36 2.38
N ASN A 17 -7.93 2.75 3.33
CA ASN A 17 -7.87 4.06 3.96
C ASN A 17 -7.02 3.90 5.23
N VAL A 18 -5.85 4.54 5.27
CA VAL A 18 -4.88 4.42 6.36
C VAL A 18 -4.87 5.71 7.17
N VAL A 19 -4.92 5.56 8.49
CA VAL A 19 -4.76 6.64 9.47
C VAL A 19 -3.51 6.34 10.29
N ALA A 20 -2.48 7.16 10.10
CA ALA A 20 -1.25 7.13 10.87
C ALA A 20 -1.14 8.44 11.66
N ASP A 21 -1.44 8.36 12.96
CA ASP A 21 -1.56 9.54 13.84
C ASP A 21 -2.63 10.53 13.35
N GLU A 22 -2.26 11.68 12.77
CA GLU A 22 -3.20 12.66 12.17
C GLU A 22 -3.18 12.63 10.63
N LEU A 23 -2.29 11.83 10.04
CA LEU A 23 -2.13 11.70 8.59
C LEU A 23 -3.12 10.68 8.05
N MET A 24 -3.91 11.10 7.07
CA MET A 24 -4.84 10.25 6.32
C MET A 24 -4.35 10.07 4.90
N VAL A 25 -4.10 8.81 4.51
CA VAL A 25 -3.62 8.46 3.18
C VAL A 25 -4.38 7.29 2.62
N THR A 26 -4.37 7.18 1.29
CA THR A 26 -4.89 6.02 0.58
C THR A 26 -3.73 5.10 0.23
N ALA A 27 -3.85 3.80 0.50
CA ALA A 27 -2.80 2.82 0.22
C ALA A 27 -3.31 1.67 -0.64
N TYR A 28 -2.68 1.45 -1.79
CA TYR A 28 -2.81 0.22 -2.57
C TYR A 28 -1.79 -0.78 -2.04
N VAL A 29 -2.24 -1.95 -1.62
CA VAL A 29 -1.36 -3.06 -1.23
C VAL A 29 -1.66 -4.19 -2.18
N VAL A 30 -0.68 -4.60 -3.00
CA VAL A 30 -0.89 -5.57 -4.07
C VAL A 30 0.25 -6.59 -4.16
N ILE A 31 -0.07 -7.80 -4.63
CA ILE A 31 0.93 -8.81 -4.98
C ILE A 31 1.29 -8.65 -6.46
N ALA A 32 2.45 -8.07 -6.74
CA ALA A 32 2.90 -7.78 -8.10
C ALA A 32 4.43 -7.85 -8.19
N PRO A 33 5.00 -8.01 -9.41
CA PRO A 33 6.42 -7.76 -9.60
C PRO A 33 6.79 -6.38 -9.07
N THR A 34 7.98 -6.25 -8.48
CA THR A 34 8.53 -5.01 -7.94
C THR A 34 9.01 -4.07 -9.05
N ASP A 35 8.13 -3.82 -10.01
CA ASP A 35 8.34 -3.08 -11.24
C ASP A 35 7.32 -1.94 -11.31
N LEU A 36 7.84 -0.70 -11.34
CA LEU A 36 7.05 0.52 -11.34
C LEU A 36 6.13 0.66 -12.55
N SER A 37 6.43 -0.04 -13.66
CA SER A 37 5.57 -0.02 -14.84
C SER A 37 4.17 -0.60 -14.60
N TYR A 38 4.01 -1.44 -13.56
CA TYR A 38 2.70 -1.97 -13.18
C TYR A 38 1.82 -0.96 -12.46
N VAL A 39 2.39 0.10 -11.89
CA VAL A 39 1.64 1.07 -11.06
C VAL A 39 0.54 1.75 -11.88
N GLU A 40 0.83 2.11 -13.13
CA GLU A 40 -0.14 2.73 -14.04
C GLU A 40 -1.33 1.82 -14.39
N THR A 41 -1.15 0.50 -14.25
CA THR A 41 -2.22 -0.48 -14.48
C THR A 41 -3.08 -0.72 -13.24
N LEU A 42 -2.54 -0.46 -12.05
CA LEU A 42 -3.16 -0.73 -10.76
C LEU A 42 -3.88 0.50 -10.20
N VAL A 43 -3.29 1.67 -10.40
CA VAL A 43 -3.81 2.94 -9.87
C VAL A 43 -4.63 3.64 -10.95
N PRO A 44 -5.89 4.01 -10.68
CA PRO A 44 -6.72 4.72 -11.64
C PRO A 44 -6.09 6.06 -12.08
N SER A 45 -6.18 6.40 -13.37
CA SER A 45 -5.62 7.66 -13.92
C SER A 45 -6.07 8.91 -13.17
N ARG A 46 -7.32 8.93 -12.68
CA ARG A 46 -7.88 10.02 -11.87
C ARG A 46 -7.06 10.37 -10.62
N VAL A 47 -6.29 9.43 -10.08
CA VAL A 47 -5.43 9.66 -8.91
C VAL A 47 -4.28 10.58 -9.32
N PHE A 48 -3.61 10.27 -10.42
CA PHE A 48 -2.53 11.10 -10.97
C PHE A 48 -3.03 12.46 -11.44
N GLU A 49 -4.25 12.53 -11.97
CA GLU A 49 -4.89 13.78 -12.39
C GLU A 49 -5.33 14.66 -11.20
N SER A 50 -5.45 14.11 -10.00
CA SER A 50 -5.92 14.85 -8.81
C SER A 50 -4.87 15.78 -8.22
N GLY A 51 -3.61 15.64 -8.64
CA GLY A 51 -2.47 16.37 -8.08
C GLY A 51 -1.87 15.74 -6.82
N ALA A 52 -2.42 14.61 -6.35
CA ALA A 52 -1.83 13.80 -5.28
C ALA A 52 -0.48 13.21 -5.72
N GLN A 53 0.48 13.14 -4.80
CA GLN A 53 1.71 12.39 -5.07
C GLN A 53 1.46 10.91 -4.88
N VAL A 54 2.02 10.10 -5.78
CA VAL A 54 1.98 8.65 -5.71
C VAL A 54 3.35 8.15 -5.27
N HIS A 55 3.43 7.67 -4.04
CA HIS A 55 4.62 7.07 -3.47
C HIS A 55 4.57 5.57 -3.68
N VAL A 56 5.50 5.06 -4.49
CA VAL A 56 5.58 3.63 -4.78
C VAL A 56 6.77 3.05 -4.04
N GLY A 57 6.58 1.91 -3.40
CA GLY A 57 7.71 1.15 -2.91
C GLY A 57 7.47 -0.34 -2.89
N ASN A 58 8.60 -1.03 -2.92
CA ASN A 58 8.66 -2.46 -3.03
C ASN A 58 8.73 -3.06 -1.63
N VAL A 59 7.95 -4.10 -1.40
CA VAL A 59 7.98 -4.90 -0.18
C VAL A 59 8.52 -6.27 -0.55
N THR A 60 9.79 -6.48 -0.23
CA THR A 60 10.60 -7.63 -0.63
C THR A 60 10.93 -8.53 0.56
N ASP A 61 11.14 -9.83 0.32
CA ASP A 61 11.52 -10.81 1.34
C ASP A 61 13.01 -10.74 1.70
N ALA A 62 13.79 -9.93 0.97
CA ALA A 62 15.22 -9.71 1.24
C ALA A 62 15.50 -8.71 2.38
N GLY A 63 14.46 -8.11 2.99
CA GLY A 63 14.59 -7.10 4.03
C GLY A 63 13.51 -7.19 5.11
N ASP A 64 13.52 -6.22 6.02
CA ASP A 64 12.45 -6.07 7.01
C ASP A 64 11.21 -5.46 6.33
N HIS A 65 10.11 -6.22 6.29
CA HIS A 65 8.87 -5.78 5.66
C HIS A 65 8.25 -4.57 6.37
N SER A 66 8.41 -4.47 7.70
CA SER A 66 7.88 -3.36 8.49
C SER A 66 8.60 -2.07 8.16
N ASP A 67 9.94 -2.09 8.14
CA ASP A 67 10.73 -0.90 7.81
C ASP A 67 10.43 -0.41 6.38
N GLN A 68 10.34 -1.33 5.42
CA GLN A 68 9.99 -1.02 4.03
C GLN A 68 8.63 -0.32 3.93
N VAL A 69 7.64 -0.73 4.72
CA VAL A 69 6.30 -0.14 4.71
C VAL A 69 6.26 1.21 5.43
N VAL A 70 6.83 1.26 6.64
CA VAL A 70 6.84 2.47 7.47
C VAL A 70 7.61 3.61 6.79
N GLN A 71 8.73 3.31 6.13
CA GLN A 71 9.52 4.31 5.42
C GLN A 71 8.72 5.03 4.32
N ILE A 72 7.77 4.35 3.65
CA ILE A 72 6.90 5.03 2.69
C ILE A 72 5.96 5.98 3.41
N LEU A 73 5.26 5.51 4.44
CA LEU A 73 4.31 6.33 5.20
C LEU A 73 4.94 7.58 5.80
N GLU A 74 6.17 7.48 6.29
CA GLU A 74 6.92 8.60 6.88
C GLU A 74 7.23 9.72 5.88
N ASN A 75 7.21 9.43 4.57
CA ASN A 75 7.49 10.40 3.51
C ASN A 75 6.21 10.96 2.86
N MET A 76 5.02 10.65 3.37
CA MET A 76 3.74 11.06 2.78
C MET A 76 3.18 12.35 3.38
N ASP A 77 2.50 13.12 2.53
CA ASP A 77 1.66 14.24 2.91
C ASP A 77 0.16 13.87 2.92
N LEU A 78 -0.67 14.74 3.49
CA LEU A 78 -2.12 14.55 3.54
C LEU A 78 -2.71 14.48 2.12
N GLY A 79 -3.39 13.37 1.84
CA GLY A 79 -4.01 13.13 0.53
C GLY A 79 -3.10 12.46 -0.50
N ASP A 80 -1.85 12.17 -0.15
CA ASP A 80 -0.99 11.33 -0.97
C ASP A 80 -1.50 9.89 -1.03
N VAL A 81 -1.00 9.18 -2.05
CA VAL A 81 -1.33 7.79 -2.32
C VAL A 81 -0.09 6.93 -2.22
N ALA A 82 -0.13 5.89 -1.39
CA ALA A 82 0.90 4.87 -1.32
C ALA A 82 0.56 3.68 -2.23
N VAL A 83 1.57 3.10 -2.86
CA VAL A 83 1.46 1.84 -3.61
C VAL A 83 2.57 0.90 -3.13
N TYR A 84 2.16 -0.16 -2.44
CA TYR A 84 3.04 -1.22 -1.97
C TYR A 84 2.99 -2.39 -2.96
N LEU A 85 4.10 -2.60 -3.66
CA LEU A 85 4.29 -3.75 -4.56
C LEU A 85 4.94 -4.88 -3.76
N CYS A 86 4.13 -5.84 -3.32
CA CYS A 86 4.57 -6.98 -2.54
C CYS A 86 5.02 -8.11 -3.45
N GLU A 87 6.27 -8.57 -3.29
CA GLU A 87 6.84 -9.61 -4.16
C GLU A 87 6.22 -11.00 -3.93
N SER A 88 5.67 -11.23 -2.73
CA SER A 88 5.13 -12.51 -2.30
C SER A 88 3.88 -12.32 -1.43
N THR A 89 3.16 -13.42 -1.22
CA THR A 89 2.03 -13.46 -0.27
C THR A 89 2.45 -13.21 1.16
N VAL A 90 3.70 -13.53 1.52
CA VAL A 90 4.28 -13.24 2.84
C VAL A 90 4.49 -11.74 2.99
N ALA A 91 5.17 -11.10 2.04
CA ALA A 91 5.35 -9.65 2.01
C ALA A 91 4.00 -8.90 2.07
N TYR A 92 3.00 -9.39 1.34
CA TYR A 92 1.65 -8.83 1.36
C TYR A 92 0.98 -8.93 2.73
N GLY A 93 1.00 -10.11 3.36
CA GLY A 93 0.44 -10.30 4.69
C GLY A 93 1.13 -9.44 5.75
N GLN A 94 2.45 -9.31 5.67
CA GLN A 94 3.22 -8.44 6.58
C GLN A 94 2.89 -6.96 6.38
N ALA A 95 2.79 -6.50 5.13
CA ALA A 95 2.43 -5.12 4.83
C ALA A 95 1.04 -4.76 5.37
N LEU A 96 0.05 -5.63 5.18
CA LEU A 96 -1.28 -5.47 5.75
C LEU A 96 -1.26 -5.40 7.28
N ALA A 97 -0.48 -6.28 7.93
CA ALA A 97 -0.36 -6.29 9.38
C ALA A 97 0.25 -5.00 9.93
N VAL A 98 1.31 -4.48 9.28
CA VAL A 98 1.95 -3.19 9.63
C VAL A 98 0.96 -2.03 9.47
N LEU A 99 0.15 -2.06 8.42
CA LEU A 99 -0.90 -1.07 8.16
C LEU A 99 -2.12 -1.20 9.09
N GLY A 100 -2.11 -2.16 10.01
CA GLY A 100 -3.17 -2.33 11.02
C GLY A 100 -4.40 -3.08 10.51
N VAL A 101 -4.28 -3.83 9.41
CA VAL A 101 -5.34 -4.74 8.94
C VAL A 101 -5.24 -6.06 9.72
N SER A 102 -6.28 -6.38 10.51
CA SER A 102 -6.31 -7.58 11.34
C SER A 102 -6.81 -8.85 10.62
N GLU A 103 -7.48 -8.72 9.47
CA GLU A 103 -7.98 -9.84 8.68
C GLU A 103 -7.47 -9.74 7.24
N ASN A 104 -6.73 -10.74 6.77
CA ASN A 104 -6.22 -10.75 5.40
C ASN A 104 -7.38 -11.00 4.42
N PRO A 105 -7.75 -10.01 3.58
CA PRO A 105 -8.96 -10.09 2.75
C PRO A 105 -8.78 -10.93 1.48
N VAL A 106 -7.54 -11.31 1.15
CA VAL A 106 -7.24 -12.15 -0.02
C VAL A 106 -6.83 -13.53 0.47
N GLN A 107 -7.83 -14.32 0.91
CA GLN A 107 -7.70 -15.75 1.16
C GLN A 107 -8.19 -16.53 -0.07
N HIS A 108 -7.40 -16.58 -1.15
CA HIS A 108 -7.67 -17.49 -2.26
C HIS A 108 -6.38 -18.10 -2.81
#